data_AF-A0A7J9QIH8-F1
#
_entry.id   AF-A0A7J9QIH8-F1
#
_cell.length_a   1.000
_cell.length_b   1.000
_cell.length_c   1.000
_cell.angle_alpha   90.00
_cell.angle_beta   90.00
_cell.angle_gamma   90.00
#
_symmetry.space_group_name_H-M   'P 1'
#
loop_
_entity.id
_entity.type
_entity.pdbx_description
1 polymer ?
#
loop_
_entity_poly.entity_id
_entity_poly.type
_entity_poly.pdbx_seq_one_letter_code
_entity_poly.pdbx_strand_id
1 'polypeptide(L)'
;MIPSKHGFLKDIERIRSLSTIIDKKLSEVKPSDAEKIDKLTLEELQDLDKIAGIADFMLTKYADKKEMCSILKNFTSVITETADSMSDLDDEISELILSAEDSISKVKDLHARIDDKSDFKKKYSDGPEYDYTQTSSINLTNFVTEINTVE
;
A
#
# COMPACT_ATOMS: atom_id res chain seq x y z
N MET A 1 35.91 48.30 7.26
CA MET A 1 35.33 48.33 5.90
C MET A 1 34.24 47.26 5.87
N ILE A 2 32.97 47.66 5.97
CA ILE A 2 31.84 46.72 6.05
C ILE A 2 31.62 46.19 4.62
N PRO A 3 31.61 44.88 4.36
CA PRO A 3 31.33 44.37 3.04
C PRO A 3 29.94 44.84 2.62
N SER A 4 29.84 45.44 1.43
CA SER A 4 28.59 46.05 0.97
C SER A 4 27.48 44.99 0.98
N LYS A 5 26.29 45.34 1.50
CA LYS A 5 25.08 44.50 1.47
C LYS A 5 24.78 43.91 0.09
N HIS A 6 25.26 44.56 -0.97
CA HIS A 6 25.10 44.12 -2.35
C HIS A 6 25.88 42.84 -2.68
N GLY A 7 27.05 42.62 -2.06
CA GLY A 7 27.81 41.37 -2.23
C GLY A 7 27.10 40.18 -1.60
N PHE A 8 26.55 40.38 -0.40
CA PHE A 8 25.85 39.34 0.36
C PHE A 8 24.60 38.80 -0.36
N LEU A 9 23.79 39.67 -0.98
CA LEU A 9 22.62 39.23 -1.76
C LEU A 9 23.04 38.42 -3.01
N LYS A 10 24.12 38.84 -3.68
CA LYS A 10 24.66 38.15 -4.85
C LYS A 10 25.23 36.77 -4.47
N ASP A 11 25.86 36.67 -3.31
CA ASP A 11 26.39 35.40 -2.80
C ASP A 11 25.24 34.43 -2.42
N ILE A 12 24.17 34.94 -1.80
CA ILE A 12 22.95 34.14 -1.53
C ILE A 12 22.33 33.62 -2.82
N GLU A 13 22.22 34.45 -3.85
CA GLU A 13 21.67 34.05 -5.14
C GLU A 13 22.54 32.96 -5.80
N ARG A 14 23.87 33.11 -5.76
CA ARG A 14 24.81 32.08 -6.24
C ARG A 14 24.68 30.77 -5.48
N ILE A 15 24.54 30.81 -4.15
CA ILE A 15 24.34 29.61 -3.32
C ILE A 15 23.02 28.93 -3.71
N ARG A 16 21.94 29.69 -3.89
CA ARG A 16 20.64 29.14 -4.29
C ARG A 16 20.70 28.51 -5.68
N SER A 17 21.33 29.16 -6.66
CA SER A 17 21.56 28.57 -7.99
C SER A 17 22.39 27.29 -7.91
N LEU A 18 23.44 27.27 -7.08
CA LEU A 18 24.27 26.08 -6.87
C LEU A 18 23.45 24.94 -6.26
N SER A 19 22.63 25.24 -5.24
CA SER A 19 21.72 24.27 -4.62
C SER A 19 20.76 23.67 -5.63
N THR A 20 20.11 24.49 -6.46
CA THR A 20 19.20 24.00 -7.50
C THR A 20 19.90 23.08 -8.52
N ILE A 21 21.16 23.38 -8.87
CA ILE A 21 21.96 22.52 -9.75
C ILE A 21 22.30 21.19 -9.05
N ILE A 22 22.63 21.22 -7.75
CA ILE A 22 22.90 20.02 -6.94
C ILE A 22 21.65 19.16 -6.81
N ASP A 23 20.50 19.75 -6.46
CA ASP A 23 19.22 19.05 -6.31
C ASP A 23 18.79 18.38 -7.62
N LYS A 24 18.96 19.10 -8.75
CA LYS A 24 18.74 18.56 -10.09
C LYS A 24 19.68 17.39 -10.38
N LYS A 25 20.98 17.54 -10.10
CA LYS A 25 21.98 16.48 -10.29
C LYS A 25 21.67 15.24 -9.44
N LEU A 26 21.29 15.43 -8.17
CA LEU A 26 20.91 14.33 -7.27
C LEU A 26 19.64 13.62 -7.72
N SER A 27 18.68 14.36 -8.27
CA SER A 27 17.45 13.80 -8.85
C SER A 27 17.69 13.08 -10.19
N GLU A 28 18.73 13.48 -10.94
CA GLU A 28 19.18 12.85 -12.18
C GLU A 28 20.07 11.61 -11.95
N VAL A 29 20.60 11.41 -10.75
CA VAL A 29 21.25 10.14 -10.35
C VAL A 29 20.14 9.10 -10.23
N LYS A 30 19.70 8.59 -11.37
CA LYS A 30 18.95 7.34 -11.43
C LYS A 30 19.84 6.28 -10.77
N PRO A 31 19.30 5.46 -9.85
CA PRO A 31 20.06 4.34 -9.32
C PRO A 31 20.59 3.54 -10.51
N SER A 32 21.90 3.30 -10.50
CA SER A 32 22.54 2.48 -11.52
C SER A 32 21.80 1.15 -11.59
N ASP A 33 21.65 0.57 -12.77
CA ASP A 33 21.02 -0.76 -12.87
C ASP A 33 21.78 -1.80 -12.03
N ALA A 34 23.08 -1.57 -11.76
CA ALA A 34 23.85 -2.33 -10.78
C ALA A 34 23.27 -2.26 -9.36
N GLU A 35 22.90 -1.08 -8.86
CA GLU A 35 22.30 -0.93 -7.53
C GLU A 35 20.91 -1.56 -7.42
N LYS A 36 20.19 -1.67 -8.54
CA LYS A 36 18.90 -2.39 -8.59
C LYS A 36 19.12 -3.90 -8.59
N ILE A 37 20.09 -4.38 -9.37
CA ILE A 37 20.48 -5.78 -9.43
C ILE A 37 20.98 -6.28 -8.07
N ASP A 38 21.75 -5.47 -7.35
CA ASP A 38 22.28 -5.83 -6.02
C ASP A 38 21.19 -6.04 -4.95
N LYS A 39 19.96 -5.55 -5.19
CA LYS A 39 18.81 -5.74 -4.30
C LYS A 39 18.02 -7.01 -4.59
N LEU A 40 18.27 -7.65 -5.73
CA LEU A 40 17.57 -8.87 -6.13
C LEU A 40 18.07 -10.07 -5.33
N THR A 41 17.16 -10.98 -5.01
CA THR A 41 17.49 -12.29 -4.50
C THR A 41 18.17 -13.14 -5.57
N LEU A 42 18.80 -14.25 -5.16
CA LEU A 42 19.42 -15.19 -6.10
C LEU A 42 18.42 -15.74 -7.12
N GLU A 43 17.18 -16.03 -6.69
CA GLU A 43 16.13 -16.56 -7.56
C GLU A 43 15.71 -15.53 -8.61
N GLU A 44 15.44 -14.30 -8.18
CA GLU A 44 15.10 -13.20 -9.09
C GLU A 44 16.24 -12.91 -10.10
N LEU A 45 17.49 -13.02 -9.66
CA LEU A 45 18.66 -12.84 -10.53
C LEU A 45 18.77 -13.97 -11.57
N GLN A 46 18.50 -15.21 -11.17
CA GLN A 46 18.48 -16.36 -12.08
C GLN A 46 17.36 -16.24 -13.12
N ASP A 47 16.20 -15.75 -12.73
CA ASP A 47 15.10 -15.52 -13.65
C ASP A 47 15.38 -14.36 -14.60
N LEU A 48 15.99 -13.29 -14.09
CA LEU A 48 16.43 -12.16 -14.92
C LEU A 48 17.49 -12.58 -15.96
N ASP A 49 18.44 -13.44 -15.59
CA ASP A 49 19.44 -14.00 -16.51
C ASP A 49 18.78 -14.80 -17.65
N LYS A 50 17.78 -15.64 -17.34
CA LYS A 50 17.01 -16.38 -18.36
C LYS A 50 16.28 -15.42 -19.30
N ILE A 51 15.63 -14.39 -18.76
CA ILE A 51 14.91 -13.37 -19.56
C ILE A 51 15.89 -12.64 -20.49
N ALA A 52 17.04 -12.22 -19.97
CA ALA A 52 18.09 -11.56 -20.75
C ALA A 52 18.60 -12.45 -21.88
N GLY A 53 18.85 -13.73 -21.61
CA GLY A 53 19.27 -14.71 -22.63
C GLY A 53 18.23 -14.92 -23.74
N ILE A 54 16.94 -14.98 -23.39
CA ILE A 54 15.85 -15.06 -24.37
C ILE A 54 15.78 -13.78 -25.21
N ALA A 55 15.89 -12.61 -24.58
CA ALA A 55 15.86 -11.32 -25.27
C ALA A 55 17.02 -11.19 -26.27
N ASP A 56 18.25 -11.54 -25.86
CA ASP A 56 19.42 -11.54 -26.73
C ASP A 56 19.26 -12.48 -27.93
N PHE A 57 18.75 -13.70 -27.68
CA PHE A 57 18.43 -14.65 -28.74
C PHE A 57 17.39 -14.10 -29.73
N MET A 58 16.30 -13.49 -29.23
CA MET A 58 15.25 -12.92 -30.07
C MET A 58 15.76 -11.75 -30.90
N LEU A 59 16.53 -10.84 -30.30
CA LEU A 59 17.13 -9.69 -30.98
C LEU A 59 18.10 -10.16 -32.08
N THR A 60 18.97 -11.13 -31.77
CA THR A 60 19.96 -11.62 -32.72
C THR A 60 19.33 -12.41 -33.88
N LYS A 61 18.37 -13.29 -33.58
CA LYS A 61 17.77 -14.19 -34.58
C LYS A 61 16.77 -13.49 -35.50
N TYR A 62 16.15 -12.41 -35.04
CA TYR A 62 15.04 -11.75 -35.73
C TYR A 62 15.24 -10.26 -35.98
N ALA A 63 16.47 -9.74 -35.82
CA ALA A 63 16.80 -8.32 -36.03
C ALA A 63 16.25 -7.74 -37.35
N ASP A 64 16.30 -8.52 -38.42
CA ASP A 64 15.90 -8.14 -39.78
C ASP A 64 14.44 -8.52 -40.13
N LYS A 65 13.76 -9.28 -39.26
CA LYS A 65 12.39 -9.73 -39.50
C LYS A 65 11.37 -8.74 -38.98
N LYS A 66 10.98 -7.79 -39.84
CA LYS A 66 10.03 -6.70 -39.53
C LYS A 66 8.73 -7.18 -38.85
N GLU A 67 8.16 -8.30 -39.30
CA GLU A 67 6.93 -8.86 -38.71
C GLU A 67 7.17 -9.33 -37.27
N MET A 68 8.24 -10.08 -37.02
CA MET A 68 8.59 -10.57 -35.68
C MET A 68 8.89 -9.40 -34.73
N CYS A 69 9.64 -8.39 -35.18
CA CYS A 69 9.87 -7.18 -34.41
C CYS A 69 8.56 -6.45 -34.06
N SER A 70 7.58 -6.45 -34.96
CA SER A 70 6.27 -5.83 -34.71
C SER A 70 5.48 -6.60 -33.66
N ILE A 71 5.52 -7.94 -33.71
CA ILE A 71 4.90 -8.82 -32.72
C ILE A 71 5.56 -8.64 -31.34
N LEU A 72 6.90 -8.62 -31.27
CA LEU A 72 7.64 -8.43 -30.02
C LEU A 72 7.37 -7.06 -29.39
N LYS A 73 7.22 -6.01 -30.20
CA LYS A 73 6.81 -4.69 -29.70
C LYS A 73 5.42 -4.73 -29.07
N ASN A 74 4.48 -5.45 -29.68
CA ASN A 74 3.13 -5.58 -29.13
C ASN A 74 3.15 -6.32 -27.79
N PHE A 75 3.91 -7.41 -27.68
CA PHE A 75 4.12 -8.09 -26.40
C PHE A 75 4.73 -7.19 -25.33
N THR A 76 5.73 -6.39 -25.71
CA THR A 76 6.36 -5.44 -24.79
C THR A 76 5.37 -4.38 -24.30
N SER A 77 4.49 -3.88 -25.19
CA SER A 77 3.41 -2.94 -24.83
C SER A 77 2.48 -3.55 -23.78
N VAL A 78 1.96 -4.76 -24.05
CA VAL A 78 1.04 -5.45 -23.12
C VAL A 78 1.69 -5.67 -21.76
N ILE A 79 2.95 -6.09 -21.72
CA ILE A 79 3.68 -6.29 -20.45
C ILE A 79 3.84 -4.95 -19.70
N THR A 80 4.18 -3.88 -20.41
CA THR A 80 4.37 -2.55 -19.81
C THR A 80 3.06 -2.01 -19.23
N GLU A 81 1.98 -2.04 -20.02
CA GLU A 81 0.64 -1.62 -19.59
C GLU A 81 0.15 -2.43 -18.39
N THR A 82 0.42 -3.73 -18.37
CA THR A 82 0.06 -4.59 -17.23
C THR A 82 0.86 -4.23 -15.98
N ALA A 83 2.17 -3.98 -16.12
CA ALA A 83 3.02 -3.59 -15.00
C ALA A 83 2.60 -2.25 -14.39
N ASP A 84 2.28 -1.26 -15.24
CA ASP A 84 1.77 0.04 -14.81
C ASP A 84 0.43 -0.12 -14.05
N SER A 85 -0.51 -0.91 -14.58
CA SER A 85 -1.80 -1.17 -13.92
C SER A 85 -1.67 -1.88 -12.56
N MET A 86 -0.62 -2.69 -12.37
CA MET A 86 -0.36 -3.36 -11.11
C MET A 86 0.13 -2.38 -10.05
N SER A 87 0.85 -1.33 -10.45
CA SER A 87 1.23 -0.24 -9.56
C SER A 87 0.00 0.54 -9.11
N ASP A 88 -0.91 0.87 -10.03
CA ASP A 88 -2.15 1.58 -9.70
C ASP A 88 -3.03 0.77 -8.73
N LEU A 89 -3.08 -0.55 -8.90
CA LEU A 89 -3.82 -1.45 -8.02
C LEU A 89 -3.27 -1.45 -6.57
N ASP A 90 -1.96 -1.32 -6.37
CA ASP A 90 -1.35 -1.26 -5.04
C ASP A 90 -1.76 0.01 -4.26
N ASP A 91 -1.85 1.13 -4.98
CA ASP A 91 -2.37 2.39 -4.44
C ASP A 91 -3.85 2.27 -4.05
N GLU A 92 -4.68 1.65 -4.91
CA GLU A 92 -6.10 1.41 -4.63
C GLU A 92 -6.30 0.50 -3.40
N ILE A 93 -5.48 -0.56 -3.27
CA ILE A 93 -5.51 -1.45 -2.10
C ILE A 93 -5.13 -0.68 -0.84
N SER A 94 -4.10 0.16 -0.91
CA SER A 94 -3.64 0.98 0.22
C SER A 94 -4.73 1.96 0.68
N GLU A 95 -5.41 2.63 -0.24
CA GLU A 95 -6.54 3.51 0.07
C GLU A 95 -7.69 2.75 0.73
N LEU A 96 -8.03 1.56 0.21
CA LEU A 96 -9.09 0.72 0.77
C LEU A 96 -8.78 0.29 2.21
N ILE A 97 -7.53 -0.09 2.50
CA ILE A 97 -7.08 -0.45 3.85
C ILE A 97 -7.27 0.74 4.80
N LEU A 98 -6.81 1.93 4.43
CA LEU A 98 -6.96 3.13 5.25
C LEU A 98 -8.44 3.47 5.53
N SER A 99 -9.30 3.34 4.51
CA SER A 99 -10.74 3.56 4.64
C SER A 99 -11.41 2.55 5.59
N ALA A 100 -11.00 1.28 5.51
CA ALA A 100 -11.48 0.23 6.39
C ALA A 100 -11.01 0.45 7.85
N GLU A 101 -9.75 0.86 8.06
CA GLU A 101 -9.21 1.16 9.38
C GLU A 101 -9.92 2.34 10.07
N ASP A 102 -10.19 3.42 9.32
CA ASP A 102 -10.98 4.56 9.80
C ASP A 102 -12.40 4.12 10.18
N SER A 103 -13.04 3.30 9.33
CA SER A 103 -14.38 2.75 9.60
C SER A 103 -14.40 1.88 10.86
N ILE A 104 -13.41 1.00 11.05
CA ILE A 104 -13.27 0.16 12.25
C ILE A 104 -13.04 1.02 13.50
N SER A 105 -12.21 2.06 13.40
CA SER A 105 -11.98 2.99 14.52
C SER A 105 -13.26 3.70 14.93
N LYS A 106 -14.07 4.16 13.97
CA LYS A 106 -15.39 4.74 14.25
C LYS A 106 -16.34 3.76 14.95
N VAL A 107 -16.35 2.49 14.54
CA VAL A 107 -17.16 1.45 15.19
C VAL A 107 -16.70 1.21 16.63
N LYS A 108 -15.38 1.14 16.87
CA LYS A 108 -14.82 0.97 18.22
C LYS A 108 -15.16 2.15 19.13
N ASP A 109 -15.02 3.37 18.64
CA ASP A 109 -15.39 4.58 19.36
C ASP A 109 -16.88 4.59 19.72
N LEU A 110 -17.74 4.15 18.81
CA LEU A 110 -19.17 4.04 19.07
C LEU A 110 -19.46 2.97 20.13
N HIS A 111 -18.81 1.81 20.07
CA HIS A 111 -18.93 0.77 21.09
C HIS A 111 -18.51 1.28 22.47
N ALA A 112 -17.35 1.93 22.57
CA ALA A 112 -16.86 2.51 23.82
C ALA A 112 -17.84 3.57 24.39
N ARG A 113 -18.38 4.45 23.53
CA ARG A 113 -19.39 5.43 23.93
C ARG A 113 -20.69 4.79 24.41
N ILE A 114 -21.12 3.68 23.81
CA ILE A 114 -22.31 2.95 24.25
C ILE A 114 -22.04 2.29 25.60
N ASP A 115 -20.89 1.63 25.76
CA ASP A 115 -20.49 1.00 27.02
C ASP A 115 -20.46 2.04 28.15
N ASP A 116 -19.79 3.18 27.94
CA ASP A 116 -19.70 4.28 28.91
C ASP A 116 -21.06 4.91 29.25
N LYS A 117 -21.92 5.08 28.23
CA LYS A 117 -23.26 5.69 28.40
C LYS A 117 -24.31 4.70 28.88
N SER A 118 -24.00 3.40 28.89
CA SER A 118 -24.83 2.35 29.47
C SER A 118 -24.74 2.39 31.01
N ASP A 119 -25.24 3.49 31.59
CA ASP A 119 -25.52 3.66 33.02
C ASP A 119 -26.54 2.64 33.58
N PHE A 120 -26.96 1.67 32.76
CA PHE A 120 -27.78 0.53 33.17
C PHE A 120 -27.13 -0.30 34.27
N LYS A 121 -25.80 -0.26 34.42
CA LYS A 121 -25.08 -1.00 35.47
C LYS A 121 -25.07 -0.33 36.85
N LYS A 122 -25.38 0.97 36.95
CA LYS A 122 -25.24 1.74 38.21
C LYS A 122 -26.55 2.24 38.81
N LYS A 123 -27.67 2.14 38.09
CA LYS A 123 -28.99 2.62 38.55
C LYS A 123 -29.85 1.57 39.27
N TYR A 124 -29.39 0.32 39.36
CA TYR A 124 -30.09 -0.77 40.09
C TYR A 124 -29.40 -1.18 41.40
N SER A 125 -28.45 -0.39 41.91
CA SER A 125 -27.82 -0.68 43.20
C SER A 125 -28.69 -0.33 44.42
N ASP A 126 -29.84 0.31 44.22
CA ASP A 126 -30.83 0.65 45.26
C ASP A 126 -32.21 0.02 44.98
N GLY A 127 -32.26 -1.07 44.21
CA GLY A 127 -33.49 -1.88 44.07
C GLY A 127 -33.70 -2.76 45.31
N PRO A 128 -34.95 -3.07 45.70
CA PRO A 128 -35.20 -3.93 46.87
C PRO A 128 -34.48 -5.27 46.70
N GLU A 129 -33.95 -5.84 47.79
CA GLU A 129 -33.34 -7.18 47.79
C GLU A 129 -34.33 -8.18 47.16
N TYR A 130 -34.06 -8.57 45.92
CA TYR A 130 -34.78 -9.66 45.27
C TYR A 130 -34.15 -10.98 45.67
N ASP A 131 -34.99 -11.90 46.10
CA ASP A 131 -34.62 -13.29 46.38
C ASP A 131 -34.06 -13.96 45.11
N TYR A 132 -32.78 -14.35 45.18
CA TYR A 132 -32.03 -15.02 44.11
C TYR A 132 -32.67 -16.33 43.62
N THR A 133 -33.69 -16.85 44.31
CA THR A 133 -34.42 -18.05 43.88
C THR A 133 -35.47 -17.77 42.80
N GLN A 134 -35.76 -16.51 42.47
CA GLN A 134 -36.85 -16.15 41.55
C GLN A 134 -36.41 -15.38 40.28
N THR A 135 -35.12 -15.33 39.96
CA THR A 135 -34.68 -14.91 38.62
C THR A 135 -34.39 -16.16 37.79
N SER A 136 -35.40 -16.63 37.07
CA SER A 136 -35.27 -17.71 36.10
C SER A 136 -34.16 -17.38 35.10
N SER A 137 -33.10 -18.18 35.08
CA SER A 137 -31.97 -18.07 34.16
C SER A 137 -32.45 -18.27 32.72
N ILE A 138 -32.63 -17.16 31.98
CA ILE A 138 -32.87 -17.21 30.54
C ILE A 138 -31.55 -17.64 29.89
N ASN A 139 -31.40 -18.95 29.69
CA ASN A 139 -30.29 -19.54 28.93
C ASN A 139 -30.54 -19.33 27.44
N LEU A 140 -29.89 -18.34 26.83
CA LEU A 140 -29.97 -18.03 25.39
C LEU A 140 -29.07 -18.93 24.52
N THR A 141 -28.51 -20.01 25.06
CA THR A 141 -27.51 -20.84 24.36
C THR A 141 -28.07 -22.06 23.63
N ASN A 142 -29.39 -22.25 23.56
CA ASN A 142 -29.97 -23.33 22.77
C ASN A 142 -30.35 -22.84 21.36
N PHE A 143 -29.36 -22.77 20.47
CA PHE A 143 -29.63 -22.77 19.03
C PHE A 143 -29.98 -24.19 18.61
N VAL A 144 -31.27 -24.51 18.53
CA VAL A 144 -31.74 -25.65 17.75
C VAL A 144 -32.08 -25.13 16.36
N THR A 145 -31.16 -25.29 15.43
CA THR A 145 -31.46 -25.18 13.99
C THR A 145 -31.94 -26.55 13.52
N GLU A 146 -33.23 -26.69 13.23
CA GLU A 146 -33.73 -27.86 12.50
C GLU A 146 -33.17 -27.83 11.06
N ILE A 147 -32.47 -28.90 10.70
CA ILE A 147 -32.00 -29.15 9.34
C ILE A 147 -33.16 -29.77 8.58
N ASN A 148 -33.80 -29.01 7.68
CA ASN A 148 -34.76 -29.59 6.73
C ASN A 148 -34.00 -30.46 5.72
N THR A 149 -34.08 -31.78 5.88
CA THR A 149 -33.76 -32.71 4.79
C THR A 149 -34.97 -32.77 3.86
N VAL A 150 -34.76 -32.30 2.63
CA VAL A 150 -35.71 -32.42 1.51
C VAL A 150 -35.80 -33.90 1.14
N GLU A 151 -37.02 -34.42 1.10
CA GLU A 151 -37.38 -35.68 0.41
C GLU A 151 -38.08 -35.33 -0.92
#